data_AF-A0A511H6M3-F1
#
_entry.id   AF-A0A511H6M3-F1
#
_cell.length_a   1.000
_cell.length_b   1.000
_cell.length_c   1.000
_cell.angle_alpha   90.00
_cell.angle_beta   90.00
_cell.angle_gamma   90.00
#
_symmetry.space_group_name_H-M   'P 1'
#
loop_
_entity.id
_entity.type
_entity.pdbx_description
1 polymer ?
#
loop_
_entity_poly.entity_id
_entity_poly.type
_entity_poly.pdbx_seq_one_letter_code
_entity_poly.pdbx_strand_id
1 'polypeptide(L)'
;MFTPLKNEAIRCYRLLNEISLSFGLIEGETLETRLRYLDELLSDPNRGPLGSEPSDTRDTEELGRAFERGDPTKSNEAHPDIVAAGGSPPPDWLQLIPSGTIGHLSRWEFIKGDPDPHPSVPHGHDQGRTFPKLDPYLGWIHVSTTKRGGRLSKNDTRALWNDERFRDFASAALVHFIQENPGYVWRVERPLRLPRRR
;
A
#
# COMPACT_ATOMS: atom_id res chain seq x y z
N MET A 1 -38.09 -11.97 15.93
CA MET A 1 -37.86 -10.61 16.48
C MET A 1 -36.39 -10.29 16.28
N PHE A 2 -36.03 -9.50 15.27
CA PHE A 2 -34.62 -9.23 14.94
C PHE A 2 -34.03 -8.22 15.94
N THR A 3 -32.84 -8.51 16.48
CA THR A 3 -32.14 -7.63 17.42
C THR A 3 -31.72 -6.34 16.71
N PRO A 4 -31.85 -5.15 17.34
CA PRO A 4 -31.49 -3.85 16.75
C PRO A 4 -30.07 -3.81 16.12
N LEU A 5 -29.13 -4.54 16.72
CA LEU A 5 -27.74 -4.65 16.25
C LEU A 5 -27.61 -5.29 14.85
N LYS A 6 -28.49 -6.24 14.51
CA LYS A 6 -28.46 -6.92 13.19
C LYS A 6 -28.92 -5.98 12.08
N ASN A 7 -29.93 -5.16 12.34
CA ASN A 7 -30.45 -4.21 11.36
C ASN A 7 -29.40 -3.14 11.01
N GLU A 8 -28.61 -2.70 11.99
CA GLU A 8 -27.54 -1.74 11.76
C GLU A 8 -26.40 -2.35 10.93
N ALA A 9 -26.00 -3.59 11.24
CA ALA A 9 -24.98 -4.29 10.46
C ALA A 9 -25.38 -4.46 8.98
N ILE A 10 -26.65 -4.80 8.70
CA ILE A 10 -27.19 -4.89 7.34
C ILE A 10 -27.11 -3.55 6.62
N ARG A 11 -27.48 -2.46 7.30
CA ARG A 11 -27.41 -1.09 6.75
C ARG A 11 -25.97 -0.70 6.42
N CYS A 12 -25.04 -0.93 7.34
CA CYS A 12 -23.62 -0.65 7.11
C CYS A 12 -23.07 -1.45 5.92
N TYR A 13 -23.41 -2.73 5.81
CA TYR A 13 -22.95 -3.57 4.71
C TYR A 13 -23.46 -3.07 3.36
N ARG A 14 -24.74 -2.67 3.25
CA ARG A 14 -25.30 -2.09 2.01
C ARG A 14 -24.61 -0.78 1.65
N LEU A 15 -24.50 0.14 2.61
CA LEU A 15 -23.87 1.44 2.40
C LEU A 15 -22.41 1.32 1.94
N LEU A 16 -21.63 0.41 2.54
CA LEU A 16 -20.23 0.20 2.15
C LEU A 16 -20.10 -0.33 0.72
N ASN A 17 -21.02 -1.19 0.28
CA ASN A 17 -20.99 -1.72 -1.10
C ASN A 17 -21.46 -0.68 -2.12
N GLU A 18 -22.45 0.15 -1.79
CA GLU A 18 -22.87 1.29 -2.63
C GLU A 18 -21.74 2.31 -2.79
N ILE A 19 -21.03 2.63 -1.69
CA ILE A 19 -19.83 3.47 -1.73
C ILE A 19 -18.75 2.80 -2.59
N SER A 20 -18.51 1.50 -2.42
CA SER A 20 -17.51 0.78 -3.21
C SER A 20 -17.82 0.86 -4.71
N LEU A 21 -19.10 0.75 -5.11
CA LEU A 21 -19.52 0.92 -6.50
C LEU A 21 -19.32 2.36 -6.98
N SER A 22 -19.70 3.37 -6.18
CA SER A 22 -19.60 4.79 -6.60
C SER A 22 -18.17 5.27 -6.79
N PHE A 23 -17.21 4.66 -6.10
CA PHE A 23 -15.77 4.89 -6.27
C PHE A 23 -15.12 3.96 -7.30
N GLY A 24 -15.87 3.07 -7.96
CA GLY A 24 -15.35 2.15 -8.97
C GLY A 24 -14.45 1.03 -8.41
N LEU A 25 -14.56 0.74 -7.11
CA LEU A 25 -13.81 -0.35 -6.46
C LEU A 25 -14.39 -1.73 -6.74
N ILE A 26 -15.68 -1.78 -7.09
CA ILE A 26 -16.38 -2.99 -7.54
C ILE A 26 -17.26 -2.65 -8.74
N GLU A 27 -17.49 -3.66 -9.57
CA GLU A 27 -18.44 -3.57 -10.69
C GLU A 27 -19.88 -3.84 -10.21
N GLY A 28 -20.86 -3.45 -11.05
CA GLY A 28 -22.28 -3.64 -10.74
C GLY A 28 -22.65 -5.12 -10.46
N GLU A 29 -22.10 -6.05 -11.24
CA GLU A 29 -22.32 -7.50 -11.06
C GLU A 29 -21.79 -8.01 -9.70
N THR A 30 -20.68 -7.43 -9.23
CA THR A 30 -20.13 -7.74 -7.90
C THR A 30 -21.05 -7.21 -6.80
N LEU A 31 -21.62 -6.00 -6.96
CA LEU A 31 -22.60 -5.46 -6.03
C LEU A 31 -23.84 -6.37 -5.94
N GLU A 32 -24.40 -6.77 -7.09
CA GLU A 32 -25.58 -7.64 -7.14
C GLU A 32 -25.34 -8.98 -6.45
N THR A 33 -24.19 -9.60 -6.69
CA THR A 33 -23.79 -10.86 -6.05
C THR A 33 -23.71 -10.71 -4.54
N ARG A 34 -23.09 -9.63 -4.06
CA ARG A 34 -22.95 -9.34 -2.63
C ARG A 34 -24.28 -9.04 -1.93
N LEU A 35 -25.21 -8.38 -2.62
CA LEU A 35 -26.56 -8.11 -2.10
C LEU A 35 -27.41 -9.38 -2.06
N ARG A 36 -27.29 -10.25 -3.08
CA ARG A 36 -27.94 -11.56 -3.09
C ARG A 36 -27.44 -12.44 -1.95
N TYR A 37 -26.13 -12.49 -1.75
CA TYR A 37 -25.54 -13.23 -0.62
C TYR A 37 -26.07 -12.74 0.74
N LEU A 38 -26.20 -11.42 0.91
CA LEU A 38 -26.77 -10.84 2.12
C LEU A 38 -28.24 -11.27 2.31
N ASP A 39 -29.05 -11.25 1.24
CA ASP A 39 -30.46 -11.64 1.29
C ASP A 39 -30.62 -13.13 1.63
N GLU A 40 -29.76 -13.98 1.08
CA GLU A 40 -29.72 -15.41 1.39
C GLU A 40 -29.33 -15.67 2.85
N LEU A 41 -28.32 -14.96 3.38
CA LEU A 41 -27.88 -15.07 4.78
C LEU A 41 -28.96 -14.61 5.76
N LEU A 42 -29.79 -13.65 5.36
CA LEU A 42 -30.93 -13.17 6.15
C LEU A 42 -32.12 -14.12 6.09
N SER A 43 -32.28 -14.86 4.98
CA SER A 43 -33.36 -15.80 4.76
C SER A 43 -33.15 -17.13 5.47
N ASP A 44 -31.91 -17.64 5.52
CA ASP A 44 -31.55 -18.84 6.30
C ASP A 44 -30.20 -18.65 7.04
N PRO A 45 -30.23 -18.26 8.32
CA PRO A 45 -29.02 -18.01 9.09
C PRO A 45 -28.23 -19.28 9.44
N ASN A 46 -28.77 -20.48 9.19
CA ASN A 46 -28.07 -21.75 9.41
C ASN A 46 -27.43 -22.29 8.12
N ARG A 47 -27.68 -21.66 6.98
CA ARG A 47 -27.01 -21.97 5.73
C ARG A 47 -25.59 -21.44 5.81
N GLY A 48 -24.62 -22.33 6.03
CA GLY A 48 -23.20 -21.98 5.99
C GLY A 48 -22.84 -21.30 4.67
N PRO A 49 -21.72 -20.55 4.61
CA PRO A 49 -21.28 -19.91 3.38
C PRO A 49 -21.22 -20.96 2.26
N LEU A 50 -22.00 -20.75 1.20
CA LEU A 50 -21.93 -21.57 0.00
C LEU A 50 -20.48 -21.57 -0.48
N GLY A 51 -19.91 -22.76 -0.59
CA GLY A 51 -18.55 -22.97 -1.06
C GLY A 51 -18.30 -22.33 -2.42
N SER A 52 -17.01 -22.11 -2.68
CA SER A 52 -16.40 -21.48 -3.85
C SER A 52 -16.60 -19.96 -3.95
N GLU A 53 -15.64 -19.24 -3.36
CA GLU A 53 -15.15 -18.01 -4.01
C GLU A 53 -14.85 -18.32 -5.49
N PRO A 54 -15.16 -17.40 -6.43
CA PRO A 54 -14.72 -17.55 -7.80
C PRO A 54 -13.19 -17.57 -7.81
N SER A 55 -12.64 -18.77 -8.00
CA SER A 55 -11.24 -19.03 -8.30
C SER A 55 -10.86 -18.25 -9.55
N ASP A 56 -10.09 -17.19 -9.39
CA ASP A 56 -9.46 -16.44 -10.48
C ASP A 56 -8.30 -17.28 -11.04
N THR A 57 -8.63 -18.33 -11.80
CA THR A 57 -7.66 -19.06 -12.62
C THR A 57 -7.42 -18.28 -13.89
N ARG A 58 -6.35 -17.47 -13.90
CA ARG A 58 -5.68 -17.05 -15.13
C ARG A 58 -4.25 -17.60 -15.13
N ASP A 59 -4.12 -18.71 -15.86
CA ASP A 59 -2.99 -19.11 -16.69
C ASP A 59 -1.59 -19.06 -16.06
N THR A 60 -1.28 -20.10 -15.30
CA THR A 60 0.07 -20.57 -15.02
C THR A 60 0.49 -21.64 -16.03
N GLU A 61 0.85 -21.25 -17.25
CA GLU A 61 1.64 -22.11 -18.16
C GLU A 61 2.58 -21.26 -19.01
N GLU A 62 3.76 -20.93 -18.48
CA GLU A 62 5.04 -20.91 -19.20
C GLU A 62 6.08 -20.26 -18.30
N LEU A 63 7.01 -21.08 -17.78
CA LEU A 63 8.44 -20.78 -17.59
C LEU A 63 9.07 -21.83 -16.67
N GLY A 64 8.84 -23.10 -17.01
CA GLY A 64 9.72 -24.19 -16.63
C GLY A 64 10.76 -24.38 -17.72
N ARG A 65 12.02 -24.07 -17.40
CA ARG A 65 13.30 -24.61 -17.95
C ARG A 65 14.28 -23.51 -18.33
N ALA A 66 15.28 -23.28 -17.48
CA ALA A 66 16.66 -23.69 -17.73
C ALA A 66 17.56 -23.08 -16.65
N PHE A 67 17.85 -23.88 -15.64
CA PHE A 67 18.90 -23.62 -14.67
C PHE A 67 20.07 -24.51 -15.08
N GLU A 68 21.12 -23.97 -15.70
CA GLU A 68 22.45 -24.59 -15.66
C GLU A 68 23.59 -23.57 -15.79
N ARG A 69 24.35 -23.50 -14.69
CA ARG A 69 25.83 -23.56 -14.57
C ARG A 69 26.72 -22.53 -15.29
N GLY A 70 27.50 -21.81 -14.47
CA GLY A 70 28.79 -21.22 -14.86
C GLY A 70 29.34 -20.26 -13.80
N ASP A 71 30.11 -20.78 -12.85
CA ASP A 71 30.99 -20.02 -11.94
C ASP A 71 32.40 -19.86 -12.59
N PRO A 72 33.39 -19.23 -11.94
CA PRO A 72 33.69 -17.80 -11.76
C PRO A 72 34.89 -17.35 -12.63
N THR A 73 35.07 -16.06 -12.90
CA THR A 73 36.42 -15.45 -12.82
C THR A 73 36.42 -13.91 -12.85
N LYS A 74 37.38 -13.40 -12.08
CA LYS A 74 37.82 -12.02 -11.86
C LYS A 74 38.12 -11.25 -13.15
N SER A 75 37.82 -9.94 -13.16
CA SER A 75 38.86 -8.90 -13.17
C SER A 75 38.26 -7.48 -13.30
N ASN A 76 38.72 -6.62 -12.39
CA ASN A 76 39.09 -5.21 -12.56
C ASN A 76 38.19 -4.20 -13.26
N GLU A 77 37.93 -3.17 -12.46
CA GLU A 77 38.04 -1.74 -12.74
C GLU A 77 36.93 -1.03 -13.51
N ALA A 78 36.40 -0.04 -12.78
CA ALA A 78 35.82 1.23 -13.21
C ALA A 78 34.69 1.18 -14.24
N HIS A 79 33.47 1.53 -13.81
CA HIS A 79 32.42 2.26 -14.56
C HIS A 79 31.12 2.22 -13.72
N PRO A 80 30.04 2.92 -14.09
CA PRO A 80 29.84 4.36 -14.24
C PRO A 80 28.60 4.82 -13.46
N ASP A 81 28.24 6.10 -13.62
CA ASP A 81 26.87 6.59 -13.49
C ASP A 81 25.85 5.53 -13.94
N ILE A 82 24.98 5.11 -13.02
CA ILE A 82 23.82 4.29 -13.36
C ILE A 82 22.84 5.20 -14.09
N VAL A 83 22.94 5.15 -15.41
CA VAL A 83 21.94 5.61 -16.36
C VAL A 83 20.64 4.86 -16.07
N ALA A 84 19.56 5.64 -16.01
CA ALA A 84 18.18 5.23 -16.00
C ALA A 84 17.94 3.91 -16.76
N ALA A 85 17.49 2.89 -16.03
CA ALA A 85 16.84 1.75 -16.65
C ALA A 85 15.58 2.27 -17.37
N GLY A 86 15.54 2.07 -18.68
CA GLY A 86 14.32 2.17 -19.47
C GLY A 86 13.28 1.18 -18.94
N GLY A 87 12.44 1.67 -18.04
CA GLY A 87 11.06 1.22 -17.88
C GLY A 87 10.19 2.41 -18.18
N SER A 88 8.95 2.19 -18.61
CA SER A 88 7.93 3.23 -18.47
C SER A 88 8.06 3.86 -17.07
N PRO A 89 7.94 5.20 -16.92
CA PRO A 89 7.90 5.78 -15.59
C PRO A 89 6.88 4.96 -14.78
N PRO A 90 7.24 4.56 -13.55
CA PRO A 90 6.29 3.89 -12.69
C PRO A 90 5.02 4.75 -12.68
N PRO A 91 3.83 4.13 -12.79
CA PRO A 91 2.63 4.91 -12.97
C PRO A 91 2.49 5.91 -11.83
N ASP A 92 1.87 7.07 -12.07
CA ASP A 92 1.79 8.17 -11.10
C ASP A 92 1.22 7.77 -9.72
N TRP A 93 0.57 6.60 -9.60
CA TRP A 93 0.11 6.05 -8.31
C TRP A 93 1.16 5.23 -7.55
N LEU A 94 2.21 4.78 -8.22
CA LEU A 94 3.31 4.04 -7.62
C LEU A 94 4.32 5.00 -6.97
N GLN A 95 4.39 6.23 -7.46
CA GLN A 95 5.28 7.28 -6.96
C GLN A 95 4.46 8.50 -6.55
N LEU A 96 4.58 8.95 -5.30
CA LEU A 96 3.94 10.17 -4.84
C LEU A 96 4.98 11.21 -4.43
N ILE A 97 4.90 12.39 -5.04
CA ILE A 97 5.65 13.58 -4.62
C ILE A 97 4.64 14.56 -3.99
N PRO A 98 4.65 14.79 -2.67
CA PRO A 98 3.75 15.73 -2.03
C PRO A 98 3.99 17.13 -2.60
N SER A 99 2.98 17.72 -3.25
CA SER A 99 3.14 19.04 -3.90
C SER A 99 3.44 20.15 -2.89
N GLY A 100 3.99 21.27 -3.37
CA GLY A 100 4.42 22.44 -2.57
C GLY A 100 3.31 23.13 -1.75
N THR A 101 2.05 22.73 -1.91
CA THR A 101 0.95 23.07 -1.00
C THR A 101 1.13 22.49 0.41
N ILE A 102 1.98 21.47 0.58
CA ILE A 102 2.30 20.82 1.85
C ILE A 102 3.73 21.22 2.30
N GLY A 103 4.04 22.52 2.29
CA GLY A 103 5.32 23.05 2.75
C GLY A 103 6.54 22.60 1.93
N HIS A 104 7.68 22.39 2.59
CA HIS A 104 8.95 21.95 1.95
C HIS A 104 8.97 20.44 1.59
N LEU A 105 7.81 19.80 1.42
CA LEU A 105 7.72 18.35 1.24
C LEU A 105 7.85 17.88 -0.21
N SER A 106 7.90 18.79 -1.18
CA SER A 106 8.07 18.49 -2.62
C SER A 106 9.39 17.82 -2.99
N ARG A 107 10.36 17.80 -2.07
CA ARG A 107 11.62 17.05 -2.23
C ARG A 107 11.47 15.56 -1.95
N TRP A 108 10.41 15.15 -1.24
CA TRP A 108 10.22 13.77 -0.81
C TRP A 108 9.41 13.01 -1.84
N GLU A 109 9.91 11.83 -2.17
CA GLU A 109 9.30 10.90 -3.10
C GLU A 109 8.96 9.62 -2.35
N PHE A 110 7.71 9.19 -2.43
CA PHE A 110 7.27 7.95 -1.80
C PHE A 110 6.98 6.92 -2.88
N ILE A 111 7.46 5.68 -2.69
CA ILE A 111 7.30 4.59 -3.66
C ILE A 111 6.48 3.47 -3.01
N LYS A 112 5.37 3.06 -3.65
CA LYS A 112 4.43 2.07 -3.10
C LYS A 112 5.05 0.68 -3.04
N GLY A 113 5.83 0.32 -4.06
CA GLY A 113 6.55 -0.95 -4.22
C GLY A 113 7.98 -0.93 -3.70
N ASP A 114 8.30 -0.02 -2.78
CA ASP A 114 9.63 0.05 -2.19
C ASP A 114 9.91 -1.21 -1.34
N PRO A 115 10.91 -2.04 -1.70
CA PRO A 115 11.25 -3.22 -0.91
C PRO A 115 11.96 -2.87 0.40
N ASP A 116 12.46 -1.64 0.57
CA ASP A 116 13.16 -1.23 1.78
C ASP A 116 12.15 -0.79 2.87
N PRO A 117 12.06 -1.50 4.02
CA PRO A 117 11.16 -1.09 5.10
C PRO A 117 11.71 0.05 5.97
N HIS A 118 12.95 0.52 5.73
CA HIS A 118 13.62 1.49 6.58
C HIS A 118 13.39 2.94 6.10
N PRO A 119 13.05 3.88 7.01
CA PRO A 119 12.82 3.72 8.46
C PRO A 119 11.42 3.24 8.81
N SER A 120 10.47 3.31 7.88
CA SER A 120 9.08 2.88 8.02
C SER A 120 8.49 2.55 6.65
N VAL A 121 7.30 1.96 6.62
CA VAL A 121 6.51 1.79 5.38
C VAL A 121 5.22 2.64 5.48
N PRO A 122 4.97 3.56 4.55
CA PRO A 122 5.92 4.06 3.55
C PRO A 122 7.03 4.90 4.22
N HIS A 123 8.04 5.25 3.43
CA HIS A 123 9.02 6.29 3.76
C HIS A 123 9.32 7.15 2.52
N GLY A 124 9.82 8.37 2.74
CA GLY A 124 10.12 9.30 1.66
C GLY A 124 11.60 9.29 1.30
N HIS A 125 11.93 9.21 0.02
CA HIS A 125 13.26 9.40 -0.55
C HIS A 125 13.49 10.86 -0.94
N ASP A 126 14.68 11.38 -0.70
CA ASP A 126 15.03 12.71 -1.17
C ASP A 126 15.40 12.66 -2.65
N GLN A 127 14.46 13.02 -3.53
CA GLN A 127 14.67 13.07 -4.99
C GLN A 127 15.29 11.78 -5.57
N GLY A 128 14.71 10.61 -5.24
CA GLY A 128 15.19 9.31 -5.71
C GLY A 128 16.50 8.81 -5.08
N ARG A 129 17.12 9.56 -4.16
CA ARG A 129 18.36 9.13 -3.50
C ARG A 129 18.07 8.09 -2.43
N THR A 130 19.01 7.16 -2.20
CA THR A 130 18.93 6.18 -1.11
C THR A 130 18.85 6.84 0.28
N PHE A 131 19.51 8.00 0.44
CA PHE A 131 19.42 8.85 1.62
C PHE A 131 19.51 10.33 1.21
N PRO A 132 18.98 11.26 2.02
CA PRO A 132 18.24 11.02 3.26
C PRO A 132 16.85 10.40 3.04
N LYS A 133 16.33 9.76 4.09
CA LYS A 133 15.00 9.14 4.13
C LYS A 133 14.12 9.78 5.19
N LEU A 134 12.85 10.04 4.87
CA LEU A 134 11.86 10.58 5.77
C LEU A 134 10.99 9.46 6.37
N ASP A 135 10.92 9.39 7.69
CA ASP A 135 9.86 8.69 8.43
C ASP A 135 8.61 9.60 8.50
N PRO A 136 7.55 9.36 7.72
CA PRO A 136 6.35 10.20 7.73
C PRO A 136 5.56 10.11 9.04
N TYR A 137 5.69 9.05 9.82
CA TYR A 137 4.94 8.86 11.07
C TYR A 137 5.52 9.69 12.21
N LEU A 138 6.85 9.70 12.34
CA LEU A 138 7.54 10.41 13.40
C LEU A 138 8.08 11.77 12.94
N GLY A 139 8.17 11.99 11.63
CA GLY A 139 8.78 13.15 10.99
C GLY A 139 10.31 13.12 11.00
N TRP A 140 10.96 12.03 11.43
CA TRP A 140 12.42 11.96 11.49
C TRP A 140 13.04 11.84 10.09
N ILE A 141 14.13 12.56 9.87
CA ILE A 141 14.93 12.46 8.66
C ILE A 141 16.19 11.67 8.99
N HIS A 142 16.37 10.56 8.31
CA HIS A 142 17.49 9.63 8.43
C HIS A 142 18.50 9.94 7.34
N VAL A 143 19.73 10.32 7.72
CA VAL A 143 20.83 10.56 6.76
C VAL A 143 21.63 9.29 6.47
N SER A 144 21.38 8.23 7.26
CA SER A 144 21.81 6.85 7.04
C SER A 144 20.90 5.93 7.86
N THR A 145 21.07 4.62 7.75
CA THR A 145 20.30 3.62 8.51
C THR A 145 20.39 3.81 10.03
N THR A 146 21.52 4.33 10.53
CA THR A 146 21.80 4.46 11.97
C THR A 146 21.73 5.89 12.48
N LYS A 147 21.74 6.90 11.60
CA LYS A 147 21.85 8.32 11.98
C LYS A 147 20.65 9.14 11.52
N ARG A 148 20.05 9.87 12.47
CA ARG A 148 19.07 10.92 12.21
C ARG A 148 19.78 12.26 11.97
N GLY A 149 19.38 12.98 10.92
CA GLY A 149 19.95 14.29 10.57
C GLY A 149 19.04 15.48 10.88
N GLY A 150 17.73 15.25 11.06
CA GLY A 150 16.78 16.31 11.33
C GLY A 150 15.36 15.79 11.51
N ARG A 151 14.39 16.69 11.61
CA ARG A 151 12.99 16.34 11.76
C ARG A 151 12.11 17.35 11.03
N LEU A 152 11.05 16.88 10.39
CA LEU A 152 9.95 17.72 9.93
C LEU A 152 9.33 18.48 11.09
N SER A 153 8.79 19.66 10.79
CA SER A 153 7.98 20.38 11.75
C SER A 153 6.70 19.58 12.05
N LYS A 154 6.13 19.77 13.24
CA LYS A 154 4.83 19.15 13.58
C LYS A 154 3.72 19.56 12.61
N ASN A 155 3.81 20.77 12.04
CA ASN A 155 2.83 21.27 11.09
C ASN A 155 2.98 20.54 9.75
N ASP A 156 4.20 20.31 9.26
CA ASP A 156 4.42 19.56 8.02
C ASP A 156 3.98 18.11 8.17
N THR A 157 4.30 17.46 9.29
CA THR A 157 3.80 16.09 9.55
C THR A 157 2.28 16.03 9.58
N ARG A 158 1.60 17.02 10.19
CA ARG A 158 0.14 17.10 10.19
C ARG A 158 -0.41 17.34 8.79
N ALA A 159 0.17 18.29 8.06
CA ALA A 159 -0.24 18.63 6.71
C ALA A 159 -0.13 17.40 5.78
N LEU A 160 0.97 16.65 5.90
CA LEU A 160 1.17 15.38 5.19
C LEU A 160 0.08 14.36 5.49
N TRP A 161 -0.25 14.13 6.77
CA TRP A 161 -1.28 13.16 7.15
C TRP A 161 -2.73 13.64 6.98
N ASN A 162 -2.93 14.93 6.72
CA ASN A 162 -4.21 15.51 6.35
C ASN A 162 -4.43 15.50 4.83
N ASP A 163 -3.37 15.42 4.03
CA ASP A 163 -3.46 15.26 2.59
C ASP A 163 -4.08 13.90 2.22
N GLU A 164 -5.15 13.93 1.43
CA GLU A 164 -5.91 12.73 1.09
C GLU A 164 -5.12 11.79 0.19
N ARG A 165 -4.42 12.35 -0.81
CA ARG A 165 -3.61 11.56 -1.76
C ARG A 165 -2.51 10.80 -1.04
N PHE A 166 -1.83 11.45 -0.09
CA PHE A 166 -0.82 10.80 0.73
C PHE A 166 -1.38 9.67 1.59
N ARG A 167 -2.59 9.82 2.13
CA ARG A 167 -3.21 8.76 2.94
C ARG A 167 -3.60 7.55 2.11
N ASP A 168 -4.21 7.78 0.94
CA ASP A 168 -4.60 6.71 0.03
C ASP A 168 -3.35 5.97 -0.46
N PHE A 169 -2.31 6.72 -0.81
CA PHE A 169 -1.01 6.18 -1.14
C PHE A 169 -0.41 5.35 0.02
N ALA A 170 -0.37 5.89 1.23
CA ALA A 170 0.21 5.22 2.39
C ALA A 170 -0.54 3.93 2.74
N SER A 171 -1.87 3.94 2.64
CA SER A 171 -2.70 2.75 2.80
C SER A 171 -2.35 1.69 1.76
N ALA A 172 -2.26 2.09 0.49
CA ALA A 172 -1.92 1.18 -0.61
C ALA A 172 -0.49 0.62 -0.48
N ALA A 173 0.48 1.43 -0.05
CA ALA A 173 1.86 1.01 0.19
C ALA A 173 1.96 0.00 1.33
N LEU A 174 1.23 0.23 2.43
CA LEU A 174 1.17 -0.74 3.52
C LEU A 174 0.55 -2.07 3.10
N VAL A 175 -0.59 -2.04 2.41
CA VAL A 175 -1.25 -3.26 1.92
C VAL A 175 -0.32 -4.05 1.00
N HIS A 176 0.29 -3.38 0.02
CA HIS A 176 1.22 -4.01 -0.90
C HIS A 176 2.43 -4.60 -0.17
N PHE A 177 3.06 -3.85 0.73
CA PHE A 177 4.20 -4.34 1.48
C PHE A 177 3.87 -5.56 2.36
N ILE A 178 2.69 -5.58 3.00
CA ILE A 178 2.21 -6.73 3.79
C ILE A 178 2.03 -7.97 2.91
N GLN A 179 1.49 -7.81 1.69
CA GLN A 179 1.29 -8.89 0.74
C GLN A 179 2.62 -9.49 0.27
N GLU A 180 3.59 -8.63 -0.07
CA GLU A 180 4.91 -9.06 -0.55
C GLU A 180 5.81 -9.60 0.58
N ASN A 181 5.57 -9.20 1.84
CA ASN A 181 6.42 -9.53 2.98
C ASN A 181 5.62 -10.10 4.17
N PRO A 182 4.94 -11.26 4.03
CA PRO A 182 4.06 -11.80 5.07
C PRO A 182 4.78 -12.16 6.38
N GLY A 183 6.09 -12.41 6.33
CA GLY A 183 6.93 -12.69 7.50
C GLY A 183 7.50 -11.45 8.19
N TYR A 184 7.21 -10.25 7.71
CA TYR A 184 7.79 -9.03 8.27
C TYR A 184 7.24 -8.72 9.67
N VAL A 185 8.15 -8.47 10.62
CA VAL A 185 7.80 -8.16 12.01
C VAL A 185 7.58 -6.65 12.16
N TRP A 186 6.32 -6.26 12.30
CA TRP A 186 5.92 -4.86 12.48
C TRP A 186 6.28 -4.32 13.86
N ARG A 187 6.70 -3.06 13.92
CA ARG A 187 6.95 -2.34 15.20
C ARG A 187 5.67 -1.98 15.96
N VAL A 188 4.52 -2.14 15.30
CA VAL A 188 3.19 -1.79 15.81
C VAL A 188 2.23 -2.97 15.61
N GLU A 189 1.28 -3.12 16.51
CA GLU A 189 0.29 -4.21 16.47
C GLU A 189 -0.65 -4.13 15.26
N ARG A 190 -1.01 -2.91 14.84
CA ARG A 190 -1.97 -2.67 13.75
C ARG A 190 -1.33 -1.82 12.65
N PRO A 191 -0.53 -2.39 11.76
CA PRO A 191 0.24 -1.63 10.77
C PRO A 191 -0.63 -0.86 9.77
N LEU A 192 -1.83 -1.37 9.45
CA LEU A 192 -2.80 -0.72 8.57
C LEU A 192 -3.48 0.52 9.19
N ARG A 193 -3.25 0.81 10.48
CA ARG A 193 -3.88 1.96 11.15
C ARG A 193 -3.07 3.23 10.89
N LEU A 194 -3.53 4.04 9.95
CA LEU A 194 -2.93 5.35 9.66
C LEU A 194 -3.14 6.35 10.82
N PRO A 195 -2.24 7.35 10.98
CA PRO A 195 -2.44 8.48 11.86
C PRO A 195 -3.77 9.18 11.64
N ARG A 196 -4.38 9.67 12.74
CA ARG A 196 -5.62 10.44 12.70
C ARG A 196 -5.36 11.82 12.08
N ARG A 197 -6.28 12.27 11.23
CA ARG A 197 -6.34 13.67 10.77
C ARG A 197 -6.48 14.59 11.99
N ARG A 198 -5.86 15.77 11.93
CA ARG A 198 -5.83 16.76 13.03
C ARG A 198 -6.20 18.14 12.56
#